data_AF-A0A3M7HVT8-F1
#
_entry.id   AF-A0A3M7HVT8-F1
#
_cell.length_a   1.000
_cell.length_b   1.000
_cell.length_c   1.000
_cell.angle_alpha   90.00
_cell.angle_beta   90.00
_cell.angle_gamma   90.00
#
_symmetry.space_group_name_H-M   'P 1'
#
loop_
_entity.id
_entity.type
_entity.pdbx_description
1 polymer ?
#
loop_
_entity_poly.entity_id
_entity_poly.type
_entity_poly.pdbx_seq_one_letter_code
_entity_poly.pdbx_strand_id
1 'polypeptide(L)'
;MARGEEPLLQRTGSQQGSQDGIEEEDALLTGQRSTRQDGTRQYAKSRWREIGLFAWSLIATVAVVILAVLYQHKQAEHPQQQDGKSGLPGGKRNLIFMVSDGMGPTSLALTREWRQYTEQLPYDDALLLDEHLIGQSRTRSSSSLVTDSAAGATAFSCGQKSYNGAISILPDHTPCGSVMEAAKRMGYTTGLVVTTRLTDATPAVFASHVRRREMEDEIASQMVGVDHPLGRMVDLMFGGGRCHFLPNGTDGSCRADDRDVIKEATGEGWNYIDSREDFDNLGSSAELPLMGLFAGGDVPYEIDRRFQDAQYPSLAESARSALEILSAATKDTEQGFFVMIEGSRIDHAGHGNDPAAHVHEVLAYDRTMAAVLDFINDSTVPTLMVSTSDHETGGLAAARQLHTEYPVYNWFPGVLANASHSAEWTAHEWHEYLRSKHEAGISELLHTETVAAKAFLTSLVRKSLGIEDASDDEMDGLMNNPDIAAYVFADMISRRAQTGWSTHGHSGADVNIYTSDKKMAKALVGNHENTEVGDFLRTYLSADDEVEAVTEELREHMSSLPTEQLEAWMGSVPDETERLDGQDHLNRYHGDHRKRYAHCDACRL
;
A
#
# COMPACT_ATOMS: atom_id res chain seq x y z
N MET A 1 -20.57 61.80 -28.24
CA MET A 1 -21.92 61.37 -27.82
C MET A 1 -21.73 60.07 -27.04
N ALA A 2 -21.61 60.18 -25.72
CA ALA A 2 -22.67 59.93 -24.73
C ALA A 2 -22.71 58.42 -24.35
N ARG A 3 -22.05 58.08 -23.22
CA ARG A 3 -22.65 57.65 -21.92
C ARG A 3 -23.04 56.16 -21.94
N GLY A 4 -22.65 55.32 -20.98
CA GLY A 4 -21.98 55.58 -19.71
C GLY A 4 -21.54 54.29 -19.01
N GLU A 5 -20.55 54.45 -18.16
CA GLU A 5 -20.23 53.57 -17.04
C GLU A 5 -21.26 53.78 -15.92
N GLU A 6 -21.67 52.70 -15.28
CA GLU A 6 -22.42 52.70 -14.01
C GLU A 6 -22.03 51.44 -13.19
N PRO A 7 -22.18 51.46 -11.85
CA PRO A 7 -21.01 51.55 -10.98
C PRO A 7 -20.93 50.48 -9.88
N LEU A 8 -19.78 50.48 -9.21
CA LEU A 8 -19.51 49.88 -7.90
C LEU A 8 -20.64 50.17 -6.90
N LEU A 9 -21.11 49.12 -6.25
CA LEU A 9 -22.10 49.16 -5.17
C LEU A 9 -21.67 50.13 -4.06
N GLN A 10 -22.42 51.23 -3.99
CA GLN A 10 -22.35 52.24 -2.96
C GLN A 10 -22.96 51.68 -1.67
N ARG A 11 -22.16 51.64 -0.62
CA ARG A 11 -22.58 51.30 0.75
C ARG A 11 -23.40 52.50 1.28
N THR A 12 -24.71 52.34 1.42
CA THR A 12 -25.56 53.31 2.10
C THR A 12 -25.19 53.37 3.58
N GLY A 13 -24.64 54.51 4.00
CA GLY A 13 -24.40 54.84 5.40
C GLY A 13 -25.70 55.15 6.14
N SER A 14 -25.88 54.54 7.31
CA SER A 14 -26.75 55.07 8.35
C SER A 14 -26.05 56.25 9.01
N GLN A 15 -26.65 57.44 8.86
CA GLN A 15 -26.21 58.71 9.45
C GLN A 15 -26.42 58.74 10.96
N GLN A 16 -25.65 57.96 11.72
CA GLN A 16 -25.62 58.11 13.19
C GLN A 16 -24.34 57.60 13.87
N GLY A 17 -23.36 57.07 13.12
CA GLY A 17 -22.10 56.55 13.70
C GLY A 17 -20.83 57.33 13.36
N SER A 18 -20.93 58.44 12.62
CA SER A 18 -19.75 59.09 12.01
C SER A 18 -19.32 60.41 12.68
N GLN A 19 -19.86 60.75 13.86
CA GLN A 19 -19.39 61.91 14.63
C GLN A 19 -18.56 61.48 15.85
N ASP A 20 -18.91 60.37 16.50
CA ASP A 20 -18.21 59.90 17.71
C ASP A 20 -16.81 59.31 17.41
N GLY A 21 -16.63 58.68 16.24
CA GLY A 21 -15.33 58.11 15.83
C GLY A 21 -14.27 59.16 15.46
N ILE A 22 -14.69 60.35 15.03
CA ILE A 22 -13.77 61.42 14.62
C ILE A 22 -13.27 62.20 15.85
N GLU A 23 -14.11 62.35 16.90
CA GLU A 23 -13.71 62.99 18.15
C GLU A 23 -12.78 62.09 19.02
N GLU A 24 -12.88 60.76 18.91
CA GLU A 24 -11.98 59.81 19.60
C GLU A 24 -10.61 59.67 18.91
N GLU A 25 -10.55 59.72 17.57
CA GLU A 25 -9.28 59.69 16.83
C GLU A 25 -8.45 60.99 17.03
N ASP A 26 -9.10 62.15 17.13
CA ASP A 26 -8.42 63.44 17.40
C ASP A 26 -7.90 63.56 18.85
N ALA A 27 -8.56 62.92 19.81
CA ALA A 27 -8.12 62.88 21.22
C ALA A 27 -6.90 61.96 21.44
N LEU A 28 -6.75 60.92 20.62
CA LEU A 28 -5.59 60.01 20.63
C LEU A 28 -4.34 60.64 19.99
N LEU A 29 -4.51 61.57 19.05
CA LEU A 29 -3.40 62.25 18.36
C LEU A 29 -2.87 63.49 19.09
N THR A 30 -3.67 64.13 19.96
CA THR A 30 -3.31 65.41 20.60
C THR A 30 -3.12 65.34 22.11
N GLY A 31 -3.50 64.23 22.77
CA GLY A 31 -3.20 63.97 24.18
C GLY A 31 -3.91 64.89 25.19
N GLN A 32 -4.91 65.68 24.78
CA GLN A 32 -5.70 66.53 25.68
C GLN A 32 -7.10 65.97 25.90
N ARG A 33 -7.49 65.77 27.17
CA ARG A 33 -8.85 65.39 27.56
C ARG A 33 -9.82 66.55 27.32
N SER A 34 -10.86 66.33 26.50
CA SER A 34 -12.02 67.22 26.46
C SER A 34 -12.86 67.02 27.73
N THR A 35 -13.17 68.11 28.41
CA THR A 35 -14.10 68.15 29.55
C THR A 35 -15.48 68.53 29.01
N ARG A 36 -16.51 67.71 29.26
CA ARG A 36 -17.89 68.08 28.95
C ARG A 36 -18.71 68.18 30.23
N GLN A 37 -19.20 69.40 30.47
CA GLN A 37 -20.06 69.82 31.57
C GLN A 37 -21.45 69.21 31.50
N ASP A 38 -22.01 69.00 32.69
CA ASP A 38 -23.31 68.43 33.03
C ASP A 38 -24.52 68.99 32.28
N GLY A 39 -25.37 68.06 31.84
CA GLY A 39 -26.78 68.26 31.48
C GLY A 39 -27.68 67.41 32.37
N THR A 40 -27.89 67.84 33.61
CA THR A 40 -28.74 67.21 34.61
C THR A 40 -30.23 67.33 34.27
N ARG A 41 -30.81 66.33 33.57
CA ARG A 41 -32.28 66.03 33.66
C ARG A 41 -32.75 64.74 32.96
N GLN A 42 -32.02 63.62 33.05
CA GLN A 42 -32.59 62.32 32.62
C GLN A 42 -32.10 61.09 33.40
N TYR A 43 -31.54 61.30 34.61
CA TYR A 43 -30.80 60.27 35.34
C TYR A 43 -31.63 59.17 36.05
N ALA A 44 -32.96 59.28 36.11
CA ALA A 44 -33.77 58.28 36.80
C ALA A 44 -34.28 57.15 35.89
N LYS A 45 -34.52 57.39 34.58
CA LYS A 45 -35.02 56.33 33.66
C LYS A 45 -33.91 55.50 33.00
N SER A 46 -32.68 56.02 32.89
CA SER A 46 -31.53 55.28 32.33
C SER A 46 -31.04 54.18 33.27
N ARG A 47 -30.93 54.47 34.58
CA ARG A 47 -30.46 53.49 35.58
C ARG A 47 -31.36 52.26 35.66
N TRP A 48 -32.69 52.40 35.59
CA TRP A 48 -33.58 51.22 35.58
C TRP A 48 -33.49 50.42 34.28
N ARG A 49 -33.18 51.07 33.15
CA ARG A 49 -32.97 50.38 31.87
C ARG A 49 -31.62 49.66 31.85
N GLU A 50 -30.57 50.27 32.40
CA GLU A 50 -29.24 49.67 32.57
C GLU A 50 -29.25 48.54 33.60
N ILE A 51 -29.93 48.72 34.74
CA ILE A 51 -30.15 47.66 35.75
C ILE A 51 -30.99 46.54 35.15
N GLY A 52 -32.01 46.86 34.36
CA GLY A 52 -32.85 45.88 33.66
C GLY A 52 -32.06 45.09 32.62
N LEU A 53 -31.22 45.75 31.83
CA LEU A 53 -30.34 45.12 30.84
C LEU A 53 -29.23 44.30 31.51
N PHE A 54 -28.66 44.78 32.62
CA PHE A 54 -27.66 44.04 33.39
C PHE A 54 -28.25 42.81 34.06
N ALA A 55 -29.46 42.92 34.63
CA ALA A 55 -30.19 41.78 35.17
C ALA A 55 -30.56 40.79 34.06
N TRP A 56 -31.00 41.27 32.89
CA TRP A 56 -31.27 40.42 31.73
C TRP A 56 -30.02 39.72 31.21
N SER A 57 -28.89 40.43 31.11
CA SER A 57 -27.63 39.81 30.69
C SER A 57 -27.15 38.80 31.71
N LEU A 58 -27.29 39.07 33.01
CA LEU A 58 -26.92 38.13 34.06
C LEU A 58 -27.79 36.86 33.99
N ILE A 59 -29.11 37.02 33.81
CA ILE A 59 -30.05 35.91 33.65
C ILE A 59 -29.75 35.12 32.37
N ALA A 60 -29.45 35.80 31.25
CA ALA A 60 -29.09 35.15 30.00
C ALA A 60 -27.77 34.39 30.11
N THR A 61 -26.74 34.97 30.75
CA THR A 61 -25.45 34.30 30.98
C THR A 61 -25.63 33.11 31.92
N VAL A 62 -26.41 33.25 32.99
CA VAL A 62 -26.73 32.12 33.87
C VAL A 62 -27.53 31.05 33.13
N ALA A 63 -28.48 31.42 32.26
CA ALA A 63 -29.21 30.47 31.43
C ALA A 63 -28.30 29.75 30.42
N VAL A 64 -27.35 30.46 29.81
CA VAL A 64 -26.34 29.87 28.90
C VAL A 64 -25.38 28.97 29.67
N VAL A 65 -24.94 29.35 30.87
CA VAL A 65 -24.10 28.50 31.74
C VAL A 65 -24.88 27.29 32.22
N ILE A 66 -26.15 27.44 32.61
CA ILE A 66 -27.01 26.32 32.98
C ILE A 66 -27.27 25.42 31.77
N LEU A 67 -27.51 25.97 30.58
CA LEU A 67 -27.65 25.19 29.35
C LEU A 67 -26.34 24.50 28.97
N ALA A 68 -25.20 25.15 29.14
CA ALA A 68 -23.88 24.58 28.90
C ALA A 68 -23.59 23.47 29.91
N VAL A 69 -23.89 23.68 31.20
CA VAL A 69 -23.74 22.67 32.26
C VAL A 69 -24.75 21.55 32.09
N LEU A 70 -26.00 21.80 31.70
CA LEU A 70 -26.98 20.77 31.38
C LEU A 70 -26.60 20.04 30.08
N TYR A 71 -25.97 20.69 29.12
CA TYR A 71 -25.44 20.05 27.92
C TYR A 71 -24.21 19.20 28.25
N GLN A 72 -23.31 19.69 29.11
CA GLN A 72 -22.18 18.95 29.65
C GLN A 72 -22.64 17.81 30.55
N HIS A 73 -23.69 18.00 31.34
CA HIS A 73 -24.26 17.00 32.22
C HIS A 73 -25.07 16.00 31.44
N LYS A 74 -25.74 16.38 30.34
CA LYS A 74 -26.37 15.45 29.39
C LYS A 74 -25.33 14.72 28.54
N GLN A 75 -24.17 15.32 28.27
CA GLN A 75 -22.99 14.63 27.74
C GLN A 75 -22.33 13.72 28.78
N ALA A 76 -22.42 14.03 30.08
CA ALA A 76 -21.89 13.21 31.17
C ALA A 76 -22.90 12.16 31.70
N GLU A 77 -24.19 12.33 31.41
CA GLU A 77 -25.29 11.39 31.64
C GLU A 77 -25.56 10.50 30.42
N HIS A 78 -24.90 10.77 29.29
CA HIS A 78 -24.44 9.64 28.48
C HIS A 78 -23.46 8.89 29.38
N PRO A 79 -23.76 7.64 29.76
CA PRO A 79 -22.77 6.84 30.46
C PRO A 79 -21.49 6.93 29.64
N GLN A 80 -20.35 7.09 30.30
CA GLN A 80 -19.12 6.52 29.76
C GLN A 80 -19.49 5.11 29.33
N GLN A 81 -19.67 4.94 28.02
CA GLN A 81 -19.90 3.65 27.41
C GLN A 81 -18.56 2.92 27.58
N GLN A 82 -18.41 2.27 28.72
CA GLN A 82 -17.62 1.06 28.87
C GLN A 82 -18.27 -0.08 28.05
N ASP A 83 -18.55 0.20 26.77
CA ASP A 83 -19.08 -0.74 25.79
C ASP A 83 -18.52 -0.38 24.40
N GLY A 84 -17.19 -0.29 24.32
CA GLY A 84 -16.44 -0.31 23.06
C GLY A 84 -16.49 -1.65 22.31
N LYS A 85 -17.28 -2.62 22.79
CA LYS A 85 -17.52 -3.92 22.12
C LYS A 85 -18.86 -4.01 21.36
N SER A 86 -19.58 -2.92 21.12
CA SER A 86 -20.99 -2.99 20.66
C SER A 86 -21.32 -2.38 19.28
N GLY A 87 -20.37 -2.44 18.34
CA GLY A 87 -20.63 -2.23 16.90
C GLY A 87 -20.24 -3.41 15.99
N LEU A 88 -19.48 -4.37 16.53
CA LEU A 88 -19.04 -5.56 15.79
C LEU A 88 -20.16 -6.62 15.78
N PRO A 89 -20.35 -7.36 14.68
CA PRO A 89 -21.25 -8.51 14.67
C PRO A 89 -20.85 -9.50 15.77
N GLY A 90 -21.80 -9.84 16.64
CA GLY A 90 -21.63 -10.96 17.56
C GLY A 90 -21.64 -12.28 16.79
N GLY A 91 -20.78 -13.22 17.20
CA GLY A 91 -20.67 -14.55 16.59
C GLY A 91 -19.67 -14.64 15.43
N LYS A 92 -19.82 -15.69 14.62
CA LYS A 92 -18.94 -16.02 13.49
C LYS A 92 -18.89 -14.88 12.47
N ARG A 93 -17.67 -14.54 12.03
CA ARG A 93 -17.39 -13.52 11.02
C ARG A 93 -16.14 -13.85 10.23
N ASN A 94 -16.00 -13.23 9.07
CA ASN A 94 -14.81 -13.31 8.24
C ASN A 94 -14.16 -11.92 8.13
N LEU A 95 -12.84 -11.91 7.95
CA LEU A 95 -12.06 -10.72 7.62
C LEU A 95 -11.22 -10.99 6.37
N ILE A 96 -11.32 -10.09 5.40
CA ILE A 96 -10.50 -10.07 4.19
C ILE A 96 -9.67 -8.80 4.26
N PHE A 97 -8.36 -8.93 4.41
CA PHE A 97 -7.44 -7.81 4.34
C PHE A 97 -6.76 -7.81 2.99
N MET A 98 -6.91 -6.74 2.22
CA MET A 98 -6.27 -6.64 0.91
C MET A 98 -5.14 -5.62 0.95
N VAL A 99 -3.96 -5.98 0.46
CA VAL A 99 -2.81 -5.08 0.35
C VAL A 99 -2.54 -4.76 -1.12
N SER A 100 -2.39 -3.49 -1.45
CA SER A 100 -2.00 -3.03 -2.79
C SER A 100 -0.57 -2.49 -2.74
N ASP A 101 0.43 -3.36 -2.75
CA ASP A 101 1.84 -3.00 -2.53
C ASP A 101 2.28 -1.87 -3.49
N GLY A 102 2.84 -0.79 -2.97
CA GLY A 102 3.31 0.35 -3.79
C GLY A 102 2.23 1.25 -4.42
N MET A 103 0.93 1.02 -4.16
CA MET A 103 -0.17 1.78 -4.76
C MET A 103 -0.48 3.09 -4.03
N GLY A 104 0.11 4.19 -4.50
CA GLY A 104 -0.27 5.55 -4.07
C GLY A 104 -1.49 6.15 -4.78
N PRO A 105 -1.97 7.33 -4.36
CA PRO A 105 -3.13 8.00 -4.96
C PRO A 105 -2.96 8.33 -6.45
N THR A 106 -1.74 8.68 -6.90
CA THR A 106 -1.48 8.97 -8.32
C THR A 106 -1.64 7.74 -9.20
N SER A 107 -1.37 6.54 -8.68
CA SER A 107 -1.58 5.27 -9.40
C SER A 107 -3.04 5.13 -9.87
N LEU A 108 -4.01 5.52 -9.04
CA LEU A 108 -5.44 5.47 -9.39
C LEU A 108 -5.82 6.50 -10.43
N ALA A 109 -5.28 7.72 -10.34
CA ALA A 109 -5.54 8.76 -11.32
C ALA A 109 -5.02 8.33 -12.70
N LEU A 110 -3.77 7.86 -12.75
CA LEU A 110 -3.14 7.35 -13.98
C LEU A 110 -3.97 6.22 -14.60
N THR A 111 -4.35 5.21 -13.80
CA THR A 111 -5.11 4.05 -14.27
C THR A 111 -6.52 4.40 -14.72
N ARG A 112 -7.23 5.24 -13.96
CA ARG A 112 -8.60 5.68 -14.29
C ARG A 112 -8.63 6.41 -15.62
N GLU A 113 -7.77 7.40 -15.78
CA GLU A 113 -7.73 8.21 -17.00
C GLU A 113 -7.23 7.39 -18.20
N TRP A 114 -6.30 6.44 -17.99
CA TRP A 114 -5.91 5.47 -19.02
C TRP A 114 -7.09 4.57 -19.45
N ARG A 115 -7.85 4.02 -18.49
CA ARG A 115 -9.05 3.22 -18.75
C ARG A 115 -10.12 4.03 -19.49
N GLN A 116 -10.37 5.26 -19.06
CA GLN A 116 -11.32 6.16 -19.73
C GLN A 116 -10.93 6.39 -21.20
N TYR A 117 -9.63 6.56 -21.47
CA TYR A 117 -9.12 6.69 -22.83
C TYR A 117 -9.28 5.39 -23.65
N THR A 118 -8.87 4.25 -23.11
CA THR A 118 -8.86 2.97 -23.85
C THR A 118 -10.25 2.41 -24.09
N GLU A 119 -11.17 2.57 -23.14
CA GLU A 119 -12.55 2.08 -23.20
C GLU A 119 -13.55 3.13 -23.70
N GLN A 120 -13.09 4.36 -24.01
CA GLN A 120 -13.93 5.50 -24.44
C GLN A 120 -15.05 5.84 -23.43
N LEU A 121 -14.72 5.77 -22.14
CA LEU A 121 -15.63 6.06 -21.04
C LEU A 121 -15.71 7.57 -20.78
N PRO A 122 -16.81 8.06 -20.18
CA PRO A 122 -16.92 9.47 -19.83
C PRO A 122 -15.96 9.85 -18.69
N TYR A 123 -15.71 11.16 -18.54
CA TYR A 123 -14.76 11.68 -17.56
C TYR A 123 -15.14 11.41 -16.08
N ASP A 124 -16.42 11.12 -15.83
CA ASP A 124 -16.97 10.80 -14.51
C ASP A 124 -17.03 9.30 -14.22
N ASP A 125 -16.57 8.45 -15.13
CA ASP A 125 -16.33 7.03 -14.85
C ASP A 125 -15.20 6.87 -13.81
N ALA A 126 -15.41 5.96 -12.85
CA ALA A 126 -14.50 5.71 -11.75
C ALA A 126 -14.10 4.23 -11.67
N LEU A 127 -13.01 3.95 -10.98
CA LEU A 127 -12.65 2.59 -10.60
C LEU A 127 -13.56 2.12 -9.46
N LEU A 128 -13.74 0.81 -9.31
CA LEU A 128 -14.55 0.28 -8.20
C LEU A 128 -13.94 0.66 -6.84
N LEU A 129 -12.61 0.65 -6.75
CA LEU A 129 -11.86 1.14 -5.59
C LEU A 129 -12.34 2.54 -5.12
N ASP A 130 -12.64 3.46 -6.04
CA ASP A 130 -13.02 4.83 -5.70
C ASP A 130 -14.32 4.91 -4.87
N GLU A 131 -15.27 4.01 -5.14
CA GLU A 131 -16.55 3.98 -4.43
C GLU A 131 -16.39 3.59 -2.96
N HIS A 132 -15.33 2.83 -2.68
CA HIS A 132 -15.04 2.23 -1.38
C HIS A 132 -14.00 2.98 -0.56
N LEU A 133 -13.46 4.09 -1.07
CA LEU A 133 -12.52 4.95 -0.35
C LEU A 133 -13.15 5.51 0.94
N ILE A 134 -12.40 5.45 2.04
CA ILE A 134 -12.82 5.99 3.35
C ILE A 134 -11.79 6.90 4.02
N GLY A 135 -10.51 6.78 3.66
CA GLY A 135 -9.45 7.44 4.39
C GLY A 135 -8.07 7.28 3.76
N GLN A 136 -7.05 7.60 4.53
CA GLN A 136 -5.63 7.50 4.18
C GLN A 136 -4.83 6.89 5.34
N SER A 137 -3.72 6.24 5.00
CA SER A 137 -2.74 5.64 5.90
C SER A 137 -1.39 6.33 5.71
N ARG A 138 -0.79 6.77 6.82
CA ARG A 138 0.60 7.25 6.90
C ARG A 138 1.50 6.03 7.12
N THR A 139 2.63 5.99 6.41
CA THR A 139 3.33 4.71 6.18
C THR A 139 4.72 4.61 6.78
N ARG A 140 5.34 5.71 7.23
CA ARG A 140 6.75 5.74 7.72
C ARG A 140 7.13 4.56 8.63
N SER A 141 8.37 4.10 8.59
CA SER A 141 8.87 3.11 9.53
C SER A 141 9.45 3.76 10.80
N SER A 142 9.98 2.94 11.70
CA SER A 142 10.74 3.40 12.86
C SER A 142 12.13 3.91 12.48
N SER A 143 12.71 3.37 11.39
CA SER A 143 14.07 3.70 10.92
C SER A 143 14.11 4.75 9.82
N SER A 144 13.01 4.95 9.06
CA SER A 144 12.96 5.90 7.94
C SER A 144 11.62 6.63 7.82
N LEU A 145 11.65 7.81 7.18
CA LEU A 145 10.44 8.53 6.74
C LEU A 145 9.76 7.85 5.54
N VAL A 146 10.47 6.97 4.85
CA VAL A 146 9.98 6.16 3.74
C VAL A 146 10.11 4.70 4.17
N THR A 147 8.97 4.02 4.34
CA THR A 147 8.96 2.61 4.74
C THR A 147 9.32 1.70 3.59
N ASP A 148 9.73 0.47 3.89
CA ASP A 148 9.63 -0.66 2.97
C ASP A 148 8.38 -1.51 3.27
N SER A 149 8.11 -2.50 2.41
CA SER A 149 6.98 -3.43 2.56
C SER A 149 7.06 -4.22 3.86
N ALA A 150 8.26 -4.62 4.29
CA ALA A 150 8.45 -5.39 5.53
C ALA A 150 8.01 -4.61 6.77
N ALA A 151 8.49 -3.38 6.95
CA ALA A 151 8.07 -2.53 8.06
C ALA A 151 6.63 -2.03 7.93
N GLY A 152 6.19 -1.74 6.70
CA GLY A 152 4.83 -1.29 6.40
C GLY A 152 3.80 -2.35 6.75
N ALA A 153 4.03 -3.59 6.30
CA ALA A 153 3.17 -4.73 6.56
C ALA A 153 3.27 -5.23 8.01
N THR A 154 4.45 -5.16 8.67
CA THR A 154 4.58 -5.45 10.11
C THR A 154 3.68 -4.53 10.94
N ALA A 155 3.48 -3.28 10.52
CA ALA A 155 2.55 -2.38 11.20
C ALA A 155 1.08 -2.84 11.08
N PHE A 156 0.71 -3.48 9.97
CA PHE A 156 -0.62 -4.09 9.81
C PHE A 156 -0.75 -5.40 10.57
N SER A 157 0.30 -6.23 10.57
CA SER A 157 0.25 -7.56 11.16
C SER A 157 0.36 -7.52 12.69
N CYS A 158 1.29 -6.75 13.24
CA CYS A 158 1.55 -6.65 14.68
C CYS A 158 0.91 -5.42 15.36
N GLY A 159 0.42 -4.43 14.59
CA GLY A 159 -0.04 -3.15 15.16
C GLY A 159 1.09 -2.28 15.72
N GLN A 160 2.34 -2.55 15.34
CA GLN A 160 3.54 -1.88 15.89
C GLN A 160 4.50 -1.44 14.80
N LYS A 161 5.19 -0.32 15.01
CA LYS A 161 6.21 0.16 14.09
C LYS A 161 7.45 -0.72 14.15
N SER A 162 7.98 -1.06 12.98
CA SER A 162 9.22 -1.80 12.79
C SER A 162 10.26 -1.00 11.99
N TYR A 163 11.47 -1.51 11.84
CA TYR A 163 12.53 -0.97 10.99
C TYR A 163 12.45 -1.60 9.59
N ASN A 164 12.93 -0.89 8.58
CA ASN A 164 12.86 -1.38 7.20
C ASN A 164 13.64 -2.71 7.04
N GLY A 165 13.02 -3.67 6.36
CA GLY A 165 13.57 -5.02 6.16
C GLY A 165 13.25 -6.02 7.28
N ALA A 166 12.59 -5.62 8.38
CA ALA A 166 12.20 -6.58 9.42
C ALA A 166 10.86 -7.27 9.12
N ILE A 167 10.83 -8.59 9.27
CA ILE A 167 9.61 -9.40 9.14
C ILE A 167 9.10 -9.73 10.54
N SER A 168 8.08 -9.00 11.02
CA SER A 168 7.47 -9.19 12.35
C SER A 168 8.47 -9.14 13.51
N ILE A 169 9.49 -8.31 13.35
CA ILE A 169 10.52 -7.99 14.36
C ILE A 169 10.39 -6.51 14.73
N LEU A 170 10.54 -6.18 16.01
CA LEU A 170 10.50 -4.80 16.52
C LEU A 170 11.88 -4.14 16.55
N PRO A 171 11.99 -2.81 16.77
CA PRO A 171 13.27 -2.10 16.82
C PRO A 171 14.28 -2.61 17.87
N ASP A 172 13.83 -3.33 18.88
CA ASP A 172 14.69 -3.99 19.88
C ASP A 172 15.11 -5.41 19.47
N HIS A 173 14.86 -5.79 18.21
CA HIS A 173 15.11 -7.10 17.60
C HIS A 173 14.35 -8.27 18.25
N THR A 174 13.26 -7.97 18.96
CA THR A 174 12.33 -8.98 19.50
C THR A 174 11.20 -9.26 18.50
N PRO A 175 10.67 -10.50 18.43
CA PRO A 175 9.51 -10.78 17.60
C PRO A 175 8.24 -10.14 18.18
N CYS A 176 7.31 -9.80 17.29
CA CYS A 176 5.93 -9.44 17.62
C CYS A 176 4.97 -10.46 17.01
N GLY A 177 3.90 -10.79 17.74
CA GLY A 177 2.85 -11.69 17.26
C GLY A 177 1.98 -11.01 16.21
N SER A 178 1.62 -11.76 15.17
CA SER A 178 0.78 -11.28 14.08
C SER A 178 -0.71 -11.50 14.39
N VAL A 179 -1.57 -10.66 13.80
CA VAL A 179 -3.03 -10.86 13.84
C VAL A 179 -3.46 -12.18 13.19
N MET A 180 -2.68 -12.72 12.25
CA MET A 180 -2.95 -14.02 11.63
C MET A 180 -2.64 -15.18 12.57
N GLU A 181 -1.50 -15.16 13.27
CA GLU A 181 -1.15 -16.13 14.31
C GLU A 181 -2.22 -16.16 15.42
N ALA A 182 -2.62 -14.97 15.88
CA ALA A 182 -3.68 -14.83 16.87
C ALA A 182 -5.02 -15.37 16.35
N ALA A 183 -5.42 -15.02 15.12
CA ALA A 183 -6.63 -15.54 14.51
C ALA A 183 -6.61 -17.08 14.42
N LYS A 184 -5.46 -17.65 14.01
CA LYS A 184 -5.27 -19.10 13.93
C LYS A 184 -5.44 -19.79 15.28
N ARG A 185 -4.81 -19.26 16.34
CA ARG A 185 -4.96 -19.80 17.71
C ARG A 185 -6.37 -19.70 18.25
N MET A 186 -7.12 -18.66 17.86
CA MET A 186 -8.53 -18.50 18.17
C MET A 186 -9.47 -19.43 17.37
N GLY A 187 -8.92 -20.20 16.42
CA GLY A 187 -9.66 -21.18 15.62
C GLY A 187 -10.18 -20.66 14.29
N TYR A 188 -9.78 -19.46 13.84
CA TYR A 188 -10.05 -19.03 12.46
C TYR A 188 -9.23 -19.86 11.49
N THR A 189 -9.81 -20.16 10.32
CA THR A 189 -9.03 -20.64 9.18
C THR A 189 -8.31 -19.47 8.53
N THR A 190 -7.06 -19.65 8.14
CA THR A 190 -6.18 -18.55 7.69
C THR A 190 -5.70 -18.75 6.26
N GLY A 191 -5.51 -17.66 5.52
CA GLY A 191 -5.03 -17.75 4.14
C GLY A 191 -4.17 -16.57 3.67
N LEU A 192 -3.27 -16.86 2.73
CA LEU A 192 -2.43 -15.90 2.02
C LEU A 192 -2.60 -16.09 0.52
N VAL A 193 -2.89 -15.02 -0.22
CA VAL A 193 -3.01 -15.03 -1.68
C VAL A 193 -2.25 -13.85 -2.26
N VAL A 194 -1.21 -14.12 -3.05
CA VAL A 194 -0.31 -13.08 -3.58
C VAL A 194 0.02 -13.33 -5.06
N THR A 195 0.60 -12.33 -5.71
CA THR A 195 1.15 -12.46 -7.08
C THR A 195 2.68 -12.49 -7.11
N THR A 196 3.35 -12.21 -6.00
CA THR A 196 4.79 -12.36 -5.82
C THR A 196 5.15 -13.76 -5.30
N ARG A 197 6.43 -13.94 -4.96
CA ARG A 197 6.91 -14.98 -4.05
C ARG A 197 6.07 -14.96 -2.76
N LEU A 198 5.58 -16.10 -2.30
CA LEU A 198 4.95 -16.19 -0.97
C LEU A 198 5.87 -15.74 0.17
N THR A 199 7.17 -15.87 -0.04
CA THR A 199 8.24 -15.50 0.89
C THR A 199 8.60 -14.01 0.86
N ASP A 200 7.97 -13.21 -0.03
CA ASP A 200 8.14 -11.77 -0.03
C ASP A 200 7.58 -11.13 1.25
N ALA A 201 7.96 -9.89 1.51
CA ALA A 201 7.81 -9.30 2.84
C ALA A 201 6.35 -9.20 3.32
N THR A 202 5.43 -8.75 2.46
CA THR A 202 4.02 -8.54 2.84
C THR A 202 3.31 -9.83 3.29
N PRO A 203 3.36 -10.96 2.56
CA PRO A 203 2.84 -12.22 3.08
C PRO A 203 3.66 -12.76 4.26
N ALA A 204 4.99 -12.61 4.25
CA ALA A 204 5.86 -13.15 5.29
C ALA A 204 5.56 -12.60 6.70
N VAL A 205 5.23 -11.31 6.84
CA VAL A 205 4.94 -10.69 8.16
C VAL A 205 3.70 -11.26 8.86
N PHE A 206 2.86 -12.03 8.16
CA PHE A 206 1.71 -12.68 8.78
C PHE A 206 2.03 -14.06 9.33
N ALA A 207 3.18 -14.66 9.00
CA ALA A 207 3.44 -16.07 9.30
C ALA A 207 4.91 -16.42 9.61
N SER A 208 5.80 -15.43 9.71
CA SER A 208 7.24 -15.64 9.92
C SER A 208 7.86 -14.52 10.76
N HIS A 209 9.01 -14.81 11.37
CA HIS A 209 9.78 -13.85 12.15
C HIS A 209 11.27 -13.92 11.78
N VAL A 210 11.74 -12.94 10.99
CA VAL A 210 13.16 -12.82 10.62
C VAL A 210 13.61 -11.36 10.65
N ARG A 211 14.86 -11.14 11.06
CA ARG A 211 15.44 -9.79 11.21
C ARG A 211 15.69 -9.08 9.89
N ARG A 212 15.68 -9.84 8.78
CA ARG A 212 16.05 -9.42 7.43
C ARG A 212 15.14 -10.11 6.41
N ARG A 213 14.46 -9.33 5.58
CA ARG A 213 13.48 -9.83 4.59
C ARG A 213 14.11 -10.72 3.52
N GLU A 214 15.42 -10.61 3.31
CA GLU A 214 16.18 -11.43 2.36
C GLU A 214 16.32 -12.90 2.79
N MET A 215 15.91 -13.25 4.02
CA MET A 215 15.91 -14.61 4.56
C MET A 215 14.71 -15.43 4.03
N GLU A 216 14.45 -15.36 2.73
CA GLU A 216 13.29 -16.00 2.09
C GLU A 216 13.29 -17.53 2.26
N ASP A 217 14.47 -18.15 2.34
CA ASP A 217 14.63 -19.59 2.59
C ASP A 217 14.14 -20.01 3.99
N GLU A 218 14.42 -19.21 5.02
CA GLU A 218 13.94 -19.40 6.39
C GLU A 218 12.46 -18.98 6.54
N ILE A 219 12.03 -17.95 5.80
CA ILE A 219 10.62 -17.56 5.74
C ILE A 219 9.80 -18.73 5.17
N ALA A 220 10.26 -19.38 4.10
CA ALA A 220 9.55 -20.51 3.47
C ALA A 220 9.26 -21.64 4.48
N SER A 221 10.26 -22.02 5.28
CA SER A 221 10.12 -23.10 6.26
C SER A 221 9.26 -22.72 7.47
N GLN A 222 9.27 -21.44 7.87
CA GLN A 222 8.35 -20.91 8.87
C GLN A 222 6.90 -20.87 8.37
N MET A 223 6.64 -20.39 7.16
CA MET A 223 5.28 -20.28 6.61
C MET A 223 4.54 -21.63 6.54
N VAL A 224 5.25 -22.73 6.24
CA VAL A 224 4.67 -24.08 6.23
C VAL A 224 4.52 -24.69 7.63
N GLY A 225 5.06 -24.04 8.66
CA GLY A 225 4.97 -24.43 10.06
C GLY A 225 6.08 -25.37 10.55
N VAL A 226 7.10 -25.65 9.73
CA VAL A 226 8.19 -26.59 10.08
C VAL A 226 9.13 -25.97 11.09
N ASP A 227 9.57 -24.74 10.83
CA ASP A 227 10.49 -24.01 11.71
C ASP A 227 9.80 -22.90 12.51
N HIS A 228 8.48 -22.75 12.36
CA HIS A 228 7.72 -21.75 13.10
C HIS A 228 7.50 -22.22 14.56
N PRO A 229 7.83 -21.42 15.59
CA PRO A 229 7.73 -21.86 16.99
C PRO A 229 6.34 -22.29 17.43
N LEU A 230 5.31 -21.73 16.79
CA LEU A 230 3.90 -22.01 17.08
C LEU A 230 3.33 -23.14 16.19
N GLY A 231 4.14 -23.73 15.30
CA GLY A 231 3.67 -24.64 14.26
C GLY A 231 2.96 -23.91 13.12
N ARG A 232 2.06 -24.62 12.42
CA ARG A 232 1.37 -24.10 11.22
C ARG A 232 0.40 -22.96 11.55
N MET A 233 0.75 -21.75 11.12
CA MET A 233 -0.06 -20.53 11.28
C MET A 233 -0.97 -20.19 10.10
N VAL A 234 -0.75 -20.82 8.93
CA VAL A 234 -1.52 -20.60 7.69
C VAL A 234 -2.15 -21.90 7.21
N ASP A 235 -3.40 -21.87 6.73
CA ASP A 235 -4.08 -23.06 6.18
C ASP A 235 -4.12 -23.09 4.65
N LEU A 236 -4.16 -21.93 3.99
CA LEU A 236 -4.18 -21.83 2.53
C LEU A 236 -3.14 -20.82 2.06
N MET A 237 -2.31 -21.20 1.10
CA MET A 237 -1.35 -20.29 0.47
C MET A 237 -1.41 -20.42 -1.05
N PHE A 238 -1.62 -19.31 -1.76
CA PHE A 238 -1.51 -19.24 -3.22
C PHE A 238 -0.56 -18.12 -3.62
N GLY A 239 0.45 -18.44 -4.42
CA GLY A 239 1.39 -17.45 -4.93
C GLY A 239 2.49 -18.06 -5.80
N GLY A 240 3.56 -17.31 -6.00
CA GLY A 240 4.79 -17.76 -6.64
C GLY A 240 5.86 -18.15 -5.61
N GLY A 241 7.12 -18.12 -6.04
CA GLY A 241 8.28 -18.31 -5.18
C GLY A 241 8.67 -19.77 -4.95
N ARG A 242 8.24 -20.69 -5.82
CA ARG A 242 8.58 -22.12 -5.72
C ARG A 242 10.09 -22.37 -5.56
N CYS A 243 10.94 -21.48 -6.07
CA CYS A 243 12.39 -21.64 -5.98
C CYS A 243 12.91 -21.71 -4.53
N HIS A 244 12.26 -21.03 -3.57
CA HIS A 244 12.62 -21.03 -2.14
C HIS A 244 12.15 -22.29 -1.39
N PHE A 245 11.37 -23.16 -2.04
CA PHE A 245 10.84 -24.38 -1.43
C PHE A 245 11.51 -25.66 -1.94
N LEU A 246 12.31 -25.55 -3.02
CA LEU A 246 13.01 -26.66 -3.67
C LEU A 246 14.45 -26.77 -3.18
N PRO A 247 14.98 -27.98 -2.94
CA PRO A 247 16.36 -28.16 -2.47
C PRO A 247 17.37 -27.76 -3.54
N ASN A 248 18.56 -27.31 -3.11
CA ASN A 248 19.68 -26.99 -3.97
C ASN A 248 19.99 -28.16 -4.94
N GLY A 249 20.37 -27.81 -6.17
CA GLY A 249 20.62 -28.75 -7.26
C GLY A 249 19.36 -29.24 -7.99
N THR A 250 18.16 -28.83 -7.56
CA THR A 250 16.91 -29.03 -8.31
C THR A 250 16.72 -27.92 -9.34
N ASP A 251 16.24 -28.27 -10.53
CA ASP A 251 15.91 -27.29 -11.56
C ASP A 251 14.87 -26.27 -11.05
N GLY A 252 15.15 -24.98 -11.25
CA GLY A 252 14.32 -23.88 -10.74
C GLY A 252 14.43 -23.60 -9.24
N SER A 253 15.32 -24.27 -8.48
CA SER A 253 15.63 -23.89 -7.09
C SER A 253 16.49 -22.62 -7.03
N CYS A 254 16.25 -21.81 -6.00
CA CYS A 254 17.10 -20.68 -5.62
C CYS A 254 17.66 -20.82 -4.19
N ARG A 255 17.39 -21.95 -3.51
CA ARG A 255 17.90 -22.24 -2.17
C ARG A 255 19.40 -22.50 -2.19
N ALA A 256 20.08 -22.06 -1.13
CA ALA A 256 21.49 -22.36 -0.94
C ALA A 256 21.73 -23.75 -0.29
N ASP A 257 20.73 -24.28 0.41
CA ASP A 257 20.80 -25.55 1.15
C ASP A 257 20.05 -26.71 0.46
N ASP A 258 20.26 -27.93 0.94
CA ASP A 258 19.64 -29.13 0.37
C ASP A 258 18.24 -29.43 0.95
N ARG A 259 17.56 -28.45 1.57
CA ARG A 259 16.24 -28.68 2.20
C ARG A 259 15.12 -28.68 1.16
N ASP A 260 14.29 -29.70 1.22
CA ASP A 260 13.08 -29.82 0.41
C ASP A 260 11.87 -29.44 1.26
N VAL A 261 11.56 -28.14 1.30
CA VAL A 261 10.49 -27.59 2.13
C VAL A 261 9.13 -28.09 1.66
N ILE A 262 8.95 -28.36 0.35
CA ILE A 262 7.72 -28.99 -0.17
C ILE A 262 7.53 -30.37 0.45
N LYS A 263 8.59 -31.18 0.49
CA LYS A 263 8.54 -32.51 1.11
C LYS A 263 8.34 -32.45 2.62
N GLU A 264 8.95 -31.50 3.30
CA GLU A 264 8.73 -31.27 4.73
C GLU A 264 7.26 -30.87 4.99
N ALA A 265 6.72 -29.93 4.21
CA ALA A 265 5.33 -29.47 4.30
C ALA A 265 4.33 -30.60 4.02
N THR A 266 4.54 -31.40 2.98
CA THR A 266 3.67 -32.57 2.69
C THR A 266 3.76 -33.63 3.81
N GLY A 267 4.91 -33.76 4.47
CA GLY A 267 5.07 -34.55 5.70
C GLY A 267 4.21 -34.05 6.87
N GLU A 268 3.99 -32.74 6.96
CA GLU A 268 3.13 -32.06 7.93
C GLU A 268 1.65 -31.94 7.48
N GLY A 269 1.30 -32.63 6.38
CA GLY A 269 -0.07 -32.76 5.89
C GLY A 269 -0.52 -31.68 4.90
N TRP A 270 0.39 -30.88 4.35
CA TRP A 270 0.07 -29.96 3.25
C TRP A 270 -0.29 -30.72 1.97
N ASN A 271 -1.41 -30.34 1.37
CA ASN A 271 -1.68 -30.59 -0.04
C ASN A 271 -0.90 -29.58 -0.87
N TYR A 272 -0.21 -30.03 -1.92
CA TYR A 272 0.63 -29.19 -2.77
C TYR A 272 0.17 -29.26 -4.23
N ILE A 273 0.06 -28.11 -4.87
CA ILE A 273 -0.22 -27.95 -6.30
C ILE A 273 0.71 -26.89 -6.90
N ASP A 274 1.04 -27.01 -8.19
CA ASP A 274 1.94 -26.03 -8.84
C ASP A 274 1.68 -25.83 -10.33
N SER A 275 0.51 -26.24 -10.80
CA SER A 275 0.14 -26.12 -12.20
C SER A 275 -1.22 -25.45 -12.38
N ARG A 276 -1.43 -24.84 -13.56
CA ARG A 276 -2.74 -24.32 -13.97
C ARG A 276 -3.81 -25.41 -13.98
N GLU A 277 -3.45 -26.62 -14.42
CA GLU A 277 -4.38 -27.76 -14.47
C GLU A 277 -4.86 -28.14 -13.06
N ASP A 278 -3.96 -28.23 -12.09
CA ASP A 278 -4.33 -28.52 -10.70
C ASP A 278 -5.19 -27.40 -10.11
N PHE A 279 -4.86 -26.14 -10.40
CA PHE A 279 -5.64 -24.99 -9.98
C PHE A 279 -7.07 -25.01 -10.54
N ASP A 280 -7.23 -25.27 -11.83
CA ASP A 280 -8.55 -25.34 -12.48
C ASP A 280 -9.39 -26.53 -11.97
N ASN A 281 -8.75 -27.57 -11.44
CA ASN A 281 -9.41 -28.72 -10.82
C ASN A 281 -9.76 -28.50 -9.34
N LEU A 282 -9.36 -27.38 -8.73
CA LEU A 282 -9.78 -27.04 -7.38
C LEU A 282 -11.30 -26.79 -7.35
N GLY A 283 -11.97 -27.48 -6.44
CA GLY A 283 -13.33 -27.15 -6.03
C GLY A 283 -13.36 -26.54 -4.64
N SER A 284 -14.51 -26.01 -4.23
CA SER A 284 -14.71 -25.51 -2.85
C SER A 284 -14.48 -26.58 -1.78
N SER A 285 -14.45 -27.87 -2.14
CA SER A 285 -14.15 -28.99 -1.23
C SER A 285 -12.67 -29.37 -1.18
N ALA A 286 -11.76 -28.53 -1.68
CA ALA A 286 -10.32 -28.77 -1.56
C ALA A 286 -9.92 -28.94 -0.09
N GLU A 287 -9.08 -29.93 0.19
CA GLU A 287 -8.68 -30.27 1.55
C GLU A 287 -7.59 -29.31 2.04
N LEU A 288 -7.80 -28.73 3.23
CA LEU A 288 -6.81 -27.90 3.91
C LEU A 288 -5.96 -28.75 4.88
N PRO A 289 -4.67 -28.42 5.09
CA PRO A 289 -3.97 -27.26 4.53
C PRO A 289 -3.55 -27.42 3.06
N LEU A 290 -3.56 -26.34 2.28
CA LEU A 290 -3.33 -26.32 0.83
C LEU A 290 -2.34 -25.23 0.41
N MET A 291 -1.26 -25.61 -0.26
CA MET A 291 -0.24 -24.70 -0.79
C MET A 291 -0.17 -24.82 -2.32
N GLY A 292 -0.40 -23.71 -3.01
CA GLY A 292 -0.26 -23.56 -4.45
C GLY A 292 0.91 -22.65 -4.81
N LEU A 293 1.94 -23.19 -5.46
CA LEU A 293 3.12 -22.44 -5.93
C LEU A 293 3.15 -22.41 -7.46
N PHE A 294 2.51 -21.41 -8.07
CA PHE A 294 2.25 -21.41 -9.51
C PHE A 294 3.38 -20.81 -10.36
N ALA A 295 4.38 -20.17 -9.73
CA ALA A 295 5.53 -19.58 -10.40
C ALA A 295 6.84 -19.86 -9.65
N GLY A 296 7.96 -19.89 -10.39
CA GLY A 296 9.31 -20.09 -9.82
C GLY A 296 9.73 -18.93 -8.91
N GLY A 297 9.59 -17.71 -9.42
CA GLY A 297 9.66 -16.46 -8.66
C GLY A 297 8.29 -15.81 -8.61
N ASP A 298 8.19 -14.54 -8.96
CA ASP A 298 6.90 -13.84 -9.06
C ASP A 298 6.06 -14.35 -10.23
N VAL A 299 4.73 -14.21 -10.12
CA VAL A 299 3.83 -14.31 -11.27
C VAL A 299 4.12 -13.11 -12.19
N PRO A 300 4.18 -13.30 -13.53
CA PRO A 300 4.39 -12.19 -14.46
C PRO A 300 3.39 -11.05 -14.26
N TYR A 301 3.77 -9.82 -14.63
CA TYR A 301 2.85 -8.68 -14.62
C TYR A 301 1.58 -8.97 -15.41
N GLU A 302 0.44 -8.43 -15.00
CA GLU A 302 -0.87 -8.65 -15.63
C GLU A 302 -0.86 -8.34 -17.14
N ILE A 303 -0.10 -7.32 -17.56
CA ILE A 303 0.05 -6.97 -18.98
C ILE A 303 0.63 -8.14 -19.80
N ASP A 304 1.49 -8.96 -19.19
CA ASP A 304 2.13 -10.14 -19.79
C ASP A 304 1.37 -11.44 -19.47
N ARG A 305 0.95 -11.61 -18.20
CA ARG A 305 0.26 -12.79 -17.67
C ARG A 305 -1.03 -13.10 -18.44
N ARG A 306 -1.75 -12.09 -18.91
CA ARG A 306 -2.95 -12.27 -19.74
C ARG A 306 -2.70 -13.00 -21.08
N PHE A 307 -1.45 -13.09 -21.54
CA PHE A 307 -1.05 -13.92 -22.69
C PHE A 307 -0.58 -15.32 -22.27
N GLN A 308 -0.61 -15.60 -20.97
CA GLN A 308 -0.11 -16.80 -20.31
C GLN A 308 -1.17 -17.38 -19.36
N ASP A 309 -2.46 -17.15 -19.63
CA ASP A 309 -3.59 -17.65 -18.81
C ASP A 309 -3.54 -19.18 -18.62
N ALA A 310 -3.03 -19.91 -19.62
CA ALA A 310 -2.86 -21.36 -19.55
C ALA A 310 -1.72 -21.82 -18.60
N GLN A 311 -0.94 -20.89 -18.05
CA GLN A 311 0.17 -21.16 -17.14
C GLN A 311 -0.09 -20.60 -15.74
N TYR A 312 -0.61 -19.37 -15.65
CA TYR A 312 -0.74 -18.67 -14.37
C TYR A 312 -2.19 -18.24 -14.10
N PRO A 313 -2.76 -18.57 -12.93
CA PRO A 313 -4.00 -17.97 -12.49
C PRO A 313 -3.79 -16.47 -12.22
N SER A 314 -4.82 -15.67 -12.48
CA SER A 314 -4.86 -14.26 -12.08
C SER A 314 -5.14 -14.11 -10.58
N LEU A 315 -4.78 -12.96 -10.01
CA LEU A 315 -5.10 -12.65 -8.60
C LEU A 315 -6.60 -12.78 -8.30
N ALA A 316 -7.47 -12.36 -9.23
CA ALA A 316 -8.91 -12.45 -9.07
C ALA A 316 -9.41 -13.91 -9.05
N GLU A 317 -8.83 -14.78 -9.90
CA GLU A 317 -9.12 -16.23 -9.88
C GLU A 317 -8.65 -16.86 -8.56
N SER A 318 -7.41 -16.58 -8.15
CA SER A 318 -6.84 -17.10 -6.90
C SER A 318 -7.60 -16.64 -5.67
N ALA A 319 -7.99 -15.36 -5.62
CA ALA A 319 -8.82 -14.80 -4.55
C ALA A 319 -10.19 -15.48 -4.47
N ARG A 320 -10.89 -15.63 -5.61
CA ARG A 320 -12.18 -16.32 -5.64
C ARG A 320 -12.07 -17.76 -5.15
N SER A 321 -11.11 -18.51 -5.68
CA SER A 321 -10.88 -19.91 -5.30
C SER A 321 -10.57 -20.04 -3.80
N ALA A 322 -9.66 -19.20 -3.28
CA ALA A 322 -9.33 -19.17 -1.86
C ALA A 322 -10.55 -18.86 -0.98
N LEU A 323 -11.35 -17.85 -1.32
CA LEU A 323 -12.54 -17.48 -0.56
C LEU A 323 -13.60 -18.60 -0.56
N GLU A 324 -13.80 -19.28 -1.68
CA GLU A 324 -14.71 -20.43 -1.78
C GLU A 324 -14.25 -21.59 -0.90
N ILE A 325 -12.96 -21.93 -0.93
CA ILE A 325 -12.36 -23.01 -0.11
C ILE A 325 -12.44 -22.66 1.37
N LEU A 326 -12.02 -21.46 1.77
CA LEU A 326 -12.04 -21.00 3.17
C LEU A 326 -13.47 -20.92 3.72
N SER A 327 -14.41 -20.43 2.92
CA SER A 327 -15.83 -20.38 3.30
C SER A 327 -16.43 -21.77 3.48
N ALA A 328 -16.08 -22.72 2.61
CA ALA A 328 -16.54 -24.10 2.72
C ALA A 328 -15.92 -24.81 3.93
N ALA A 329 -14.61 -24.65 4.14
CA ALA A 329 -13.87 -25.26 5.26
C ALA A 329 -14.37 -24.80 6.62
N THR A 330 -14.80 -23.54 6.73
CA THR A 330 -15.31 -22.98 7.98
C THR A 330 -16.80 -23.21 8.18
N LYS A 331 -17.54 -23.80 7.23
CA LYS A 331 -19.02 -23.83 7.26
C LYS A 331 -19.60 -24.30 8.61
N ASP A 332 -19.04 -25.35 9.18
CA ASP A 332 -19.48 -25.99 10.43
C ASP A 332 -18.58 -25.67 11.65
N THR A 333 -17.80 -24.58 11.57
CA THR A 333 -16.93 -24.10 12.66
C THR A 333 -17.51 -22.86 13.36
N GLU A 334 -17.11 -22.63 14.61
CA GLU A 334 -17.52 -21.46 15.40
C GLU A 334 -16.90 -20.15 14.88
N GLN A 335 -15.66 -20.22 14.37
CA GLN A 335 -14.98 -19.09 13.74
C GLN A 335 -15.06 -19.17 12.22
N GLY A 336 -14.96 -18.01 11.57
CA GLY A 336 -14.84 -17.90 10.12
C GLY A 336 -13.39 -17.99 9.67
N PHE A 337 -13.03 -17.20 8.68
CA PHE A 337 -11.66 -17.11 8.19
C PHE A 337 -11.08 -15.69 8.26
N PHE A 338 -9.75 -15.64 8.27
CA PHE A 338 -8.97 -14.43 8.00
C PHE A 338 -8.05 -14.68 6.80
N VAL A 339 -8.15 -13.86 5.77
CA VAL A 339 -7.31 -13.99 4.57
C VAL A 339 -6.66 -12.65 4.24
N MET A 340 -5.38 -12.70 3.89
CA MET A 340 -4.67 -11.57 3.28
C MET A 340 -4.51 -11.81 1.78
N ILE A 341 -4.90 -10.81 0.97
CA ILE A 341 -4.84 -10.86 -0.49
C ILE A 341 -4.01 -9.68 -1.00
N GLU A 342 -2.97 -9.93 -1.78
CA GLU A 342 -2.04 -8.89 -2.21
C GLU A 342 -2.01 -8.68 -3.73
N GLY A 343 -2.22 -7.42 -4.15
CA GLY A 343 -1.81 -6.91 -5.46
C GLY A 343 -0.34 -6.53 -5.45
N SER A 344 0.51 -7.54 -5.45
CA SER A 344 1.94 -7.42 -5.10
C SER A 344 2.78 -6.69 -6.16
N ARG A 345 2.45 -6.86 -7.44
CA ARG A 345 3.32 -6.38 -8.54
C ARG A 345 3.11 -4.90 -8.91
N ILE A 346 2.18 -4.18 -8.26
CA ILE A 346 2.04 -2.72 -8.45
C ILE A 346 3.33 -2.01 -8.01
N ASP A 347 3.91 -2.43 -6.89
CA ASP A 347 5.19 -1.94 -6.37
C ASP A 347 6.34 -2.16 -7.35
N HIS A 348 6.50 -3.40 -7.85
CA HIS A 348 7.56 -3.74 -8.78
C HIS A 348 7.46 -2.95 -10.09
N ALA A 349 6.24 -2.68 -10.58
CA ALA A 349 6.04 -1.81 -11.75
C ALA A 349 6.47 -0.36 -11.44
N GLY A 350 6.22 0.12 -10.23
CA GLY A 350 6.71 1.39 -9.71
C GLY A 350 8.24 1.44 -9.61
N HIS A 351 8.89 0.40 -9.06
CA HIS A 351 10.36 0.28 -9.03
C HIS A 351 10.96 0.29 -10.44
N GLY A 352 10.31 -0.42 -11.37
CA GLY A 352 10.65 -0.45 -12.79
C GLY A 352 10.43 0.88 -13.51
N ASN A 353 9.69 1.82 -12.89
CA ASN A 353 9.17 3.03 -13.54
C ASN A 353 8.40 2.72 -14.83
N ASP A 354 7.69 1.58 -14.86
CA ASP A 354 6.96 1.06 -16.02
C ASP A 354 5.47 1.40 -15.91
N PRO A 355 5.01 2.53 -16.49
CA PRO A 355 3.62 2.93 -16.37
C PRO A 355 2.66 1.99 -17.10
N ALA A 356 3.12 1.22 -18.10
CA ALA A 356 2.26 0.28 -18.82
C ALA A 356 1.97 -0.95 -17.94
N ALA A 357 2.98 -1.53 -17.29
CA ALA A 357 2.75 -2.58 -16.30
C ALA A 357 1.89 -2.05 -15.13
N HIS A 358 2.19 -0.85 -14.63
CA HIS A 358 1.54 -0.26 -13.45
C HIS A 358 0.02 -0.15 -13.58
N VAL A 359 -0.48 0.40 -14.70
CA VAL A 359 -1.94 0.56 -14.89
C VAL A 359 -2.66 -0.78 -15.02
N HIS A 360 -1.98 -1.79 -15.60
CA HIS A 360 -2.52 -3.14 -15.74
C HIS A 360 -2.61 -3.86 -14.39
N GLU A 361 -1.61 -3.70 -13.52
CA GLU A 361 -1.62 -4.23 -12.15
C GLU A 361 -2.71 -3.59 -11.29
N VAL A 362 -2.86 -2.26 -11.34
CA VAL A 362 -3.93 -1.57 -10.59
C VAL A 362 -5.32 -2.04 -11.06
N LEU A 363 -5.53 -2.23 -12.37
CA LEU A 363 -6.80 -2.81 -12.86
C LEU A 363 -6.98 -4.27 -12.46
N ALA A 364 -5.90 -5.07 -12.35
CA ALA A 364 -5.99 -6.43 -11.84
C ALA A 364 -6.47 -6.43 -10.38
N TYR A 365 -5.93 -5.52 -9.56
CA TYR A 365 -6.35 -5.33 -8.18
C TYR A 365 -7.81 -4.84 -8.06
N ASP A 366 -8.25 -3.91 -8.91
CA ASP A 366 -9.65 -3.46 -8.98
C ASP A 366 -10.61 -4.62 -9.32
N ARG A 367 -10.23 -5.51 -10.27
CA ARG A 367 -10.98 -6.74 -10.59
C ARG A 367 -11.01 -7.73 -9.42
N THR A 368 -9.91 -7.87 -8.68
CA THR A 368 -9.85 -8.71 -7.48
C THR A 368 -10.78 -8.18 -6.40
N MET A 369 -10.83 -6.86 -6.20
CA MET A 369 -11.77 -6.23 -5.27
C MET A 369 -13.22 -6.48 -5.68
N ALA A 370 -13.53 -6.44 -6.98
CA ALA A 370 -14.85 -6.83 -7.47
C ALA A 370 -15.20 -8.29 -7.10
N ALA A 371 -14.28 -9.23 -7.31
CA ALA A 371 -14.49 -10.64 -6.94
C ALA A 371 -14.69 -10.84 -5.43
N VAL A 372 -13.96 -10.08 -4.60
CA VAL A 372 -14.13 -10.07 -3.13
C VAL A 372 -15.49 -9.51 -2.74
N LEU A 373 -15.94 -8.42 -3.35
CA LEU A 373 -17.23 -7.81 -3.07
C LEU A 373 -18.39 -8.72 -3.52
N ASP A 374 -18.26 -9.40 -4.66
CA ASP A 374 -19.21 -10.42 -5.10
C ASP A 374 -19.36 -11.53 -4.05
N PHE A 375 -18.23 -12.06 -3.56
CA PHE A 375 -18.24 -13.04 -2.48
C PHE A 375 -18.92 -12.52 -1.20
N ILE A 376 -18.65 -11.26 -0.81
CA ILE A 376 -19.26 -10.65 0.38
C ILE A 376 -20.77 -10.52 0.21
N ASN A 377 -21.24 -10.13 -0.97
CA ASN A 377 -22.66 -9.97 -1.28
C ASN A 377 -23.43 -11.31 -1.25
N ASP A 378 -22.77 -12.40 -1.64
CA ASP A 378 -23.34 -13.75 -1.63
C ASP A 378 -23.18 -14.48 -0.28
N SER A 379 -22.32 -13.96 0.61
CA SER A 379 -22.04 -14.58 1.91
C SER A 379 -23.18 -14.42 2.90
N THR A 380 -23.49 -15.49 3.61
CA THR A 380 -24.44 -15.47 4.74
C THR A 380 -23.78 -15.18 6.08
N VAL A 381 -22.44 -15.20 6.12
CA VAL A 381 -21.63 -14.91 7.31
C VAL A 381 -21.13 -13.47 7.20
N PRO A 382 -21.29 -12.63 8.25
CA PRO A 382 -20.76 -11.27 8.25
C PRO A 382 -19.29 -11.24 7.82
N THR A 383 -19.00 -10.57 6.71
CA THR A 383 -17.66 -10.52 6.10
C THR A 383 -17.30 -9.07 5.85
N LEU A 384 -16.15 -8.65 6.39
CA LEU A 384 -15.60 -7.31 6.16
C LEU A 384 -14.38 -7.41 5.27
N MET A 385 -14.30 -6.56 4.25
CA MET A 385 -13.06 -6.26 3.55
C MET A 385 -12.52 -4.91 4.01
N VAL A 386 -11.23 -4.87 4.31
CA VAL A 386 -10.42 -3.66 4.46
C VAL A 386 -9.25 -3.75 3.51
N SER A 387 -8.95 -2.66 2.82
CA SER A 387 -7.82 -2.57 1.89
C SER A 387 -7.00 -1.32 2.14
N THR A 388 -5.68 -1.44 2.03
CA THR A 388 -4.74 -0.31 2.04
C THR A 388 -3.47 -0.70 1.28
N SER A 389 -2.58 0.25 1.06
CA SER A 389 -1.20 -0.03 0.67
C SER A 389 -0.27 0.09 1.89
N ASP A 390 0.89 -0.55 1.81
CA ASP A 390 2.05 -0.38 2.70
C ASP A 390 2.85 0.89 2.39
N HIS A 391 2.97 1.31 1.13
CA HIS A 391 3.61 2.55 0.67
C HIS A 391 3.25 2.96 -0.77
N GLU A 392 3.71 4.12 -1.21
CA GLU A 392 3.74 4.47 -2.64
C GLU A 392 5.11 4.17 -3.22
N THR A 393 5.16 3.76 -4.49
CA THR A 393 6.42 3.43 -5.17
C THR A 393 6.67 4.22 -6.45
N GLY A 394 7.92 4.68 -6.59
CA GLY A 394 8.43 5.44 -7.74
C GLY A 394 8.26 6.96 -7.62
N GLY A 395 7.41 7.44 -6.71
CA GLY A 395 7.00 8.85 -6.64
C GLY A 395 6.40 9.29 -7.97
N LEU A 396 5.37 8.55 -8.39
CA LEU A 396 4.70 8.68 -9.67
C LEU A 396 4.03 10.05 -9.80
N ALA A 397 4.23 10.67 -10.95
CA ALA A 397 3.54 11.87 -11.39
C ALA A 397 2.88 11.63 -12.76
N ALA A 398 1.57 11.85 -12.86
CA ALA A 398 0.85 11.91 -14.14
C ALA A 398 1.10 13.26 -14.88
N ALA A 399 2.34 13.72 -14.86
CA ALA A 399 2.84 14.90 -15.55
C ALA A 399 4.38 14.90 -15.50
N ARG A 400 5.05 15.01 -16.65
CA ARG A 400 6.50 15.14 -16.76
C ARG A 400 6.88 16.23 -17.75
N GLN A 401 7.67 17.19 -17.27
CA GLN A 401 8.29 18.19 -18.12
C GLN A 401 9.58 17.62 -18.74
N LEU A 402 9.66 17.56 -20.07
CA LEU A 402 10.81 17.01 -20.80
C LEU A 402 11.84 18.06 -21.21
N HIS A 403 11.44 19.33 -21.27
CA HIS A 403 12.24 20.43 -21.82
C HIS A 403 12.18 21.65 -20.89
N THR A 404 13.15 22.55 -21.02
CA THR A 404 13.28 23.76 -20.18
C THR A 404 12.28 24.87 -20.51
N GLU A 405 11.41 24.65 -21.50
CA GLU A 405 10.35 25.58 -21.88
C GLU A 405 9.24 25.67 -20.81
N TYR A 406 8.31 26.61 -20.97
CA TYR A 406 7.20 26.74 -20.02
C TYR A 406 6.38 25.43 -19.93
N PRO A 407 6.02 24.95 -18.71
CA PRO A 407 5.35 23.67 -18.56
C PRO A 407 4.03 23.59 -19.33
N VAL A 408 3.82 22.48 -20.03
CA VAL A 408 2.53 22.15 -20.68
C VAL A 408 1.82 21.10 -19.82
N TYR A 409 0.52 21.26 -19.61
CA TYR A 409 -0.28 20.44 -18.69
C TYR A 409 -0.84 19.21 -19.41
N ASN A 410 0.06 18.33 -19.89
CA ASN A 410 -0.30 17.15 -20.68
C ASN A 410 0.31 15.88 -20.09
N TRP A 411 -0.39 14.77 -20.32
CA TRP A 411 0.18 13.42 -20.38
C TRP A 411 -0.66 12.61 -21.40
N PHE A 412 -0.12 11.49 -21.89
CA PHE A 412 -0.67 10.78 -23.05
C PHE A 412 -0.96 9.30 -22.75
N PRO A 413 -2.19 8.94 -22.34
CA PRO A 413 -2.57 7.55 -22.06
C PRO A 413 -2.44 6.62 -23.27
N GLY A 414 -2.59 7.15 -24.49
CA GLY A 414 -2.45 6.37 -25.72
C GLY A 414 -1.07 5.72 -25.90
N VAL A 415 -0.02 6.26 -25.25
CA VAL A 415 1.32 5.66 -25.30
C VAL A 415 1.35 4.35 -24.50
N LEU A 416 0.79 4.35 -23.30
CA LEU A 416 0.64 3.15 -22.47
C LEU A 416 -0.27 2.13 -23.17
N ALA A 417 -1.37 2.61 -23.78
CA ALA A 417 -2.32 1.76 -24.49
C ALA A 417 -1.72 1.00 -25.70
N ASN A 418 -0.63 1.51 -26.28
CA ASN A 418 0.06 0.86 -27.39
C ASN A 418 1.01 -0.26 -26.94
N ALA A 419 1.41 -0.28 -25.66
CA ALA A 419 2.25 -1.34 -25.12
C ALA A 419 1.44 -2.63 -25.00
N SER A 420 1.97 -3.71 -25.55
CA SER A 420 1.39 -5.05 -25.43
C SER A 420 2.02 -5.83 -24.27
N HIS A 421 3.28 -5.56 -23.93
CA HIS A 421 4.05 -6.25 -22.88
C HIS A 421 4.76 -5.24 -21.98
N SER A 422 5.19 -5.69 -20.80
CA SER A 422 5.99 -4.88 -19.87
C SER A 422 7.41 -4.64 -20.38
N ALA A 423 8.08 -3.66 -19.77
CA ALA A 423 9.50 -3.42 -19.94
C ALA A 423 10.36 -4.58 -19.41
N GLU A 424 9.92 -5.28 -18.36
CA GLU A 424 10.57 -6.48 -17.81
C GLU A 424 10.57 -7.63 -18.82
N TRP A 425 9.39 -7.95 -19.39
CA TRP A 425 9.29 -8.96 -20.43
C TRP A 425 10.10 -8.58 -21.68
N THR A 426 10.07 -7.31 -22.07
CA THR A 426 10.83 -6.81 -23.22
C THR A 426 12.34 -6.94 -22.98
N ALA A 427 12.81 -6.68 -21.76
CA ALA A 427 14.21 -6.89 -21.37
C ALA A 427 14.60 -8.37 -21.39
N HIS A 428 13.73 -9.25 -20.89
CA HIS A 428 13.95 -10.71 -20.95
C HIS A 428 14.16 -11.18 -22.40
N GLU A 429 13.29 -10.79 -23.34
CA GLU A 429 13.45 -11.17 -24.76
C GLU A 429 14.76 -10.64 -25.38
N TRP A 430 15.20 -9.46 -24.93
CA TRP A 430 16.48 -8.91 -25.35
C TRP A 430 17.65 -9.73 -24.81
N HIS A 431 17.61 -10.11 -23.53
CA HIS A 431 18.62 -10.98 -22.93
C HIS A 431 18.66 -12.37 -23.55
N GLU A 432 17.50 -12.96 -23.86
CA GLU A 432 17.41 -14.25 -24.54
C GLU A 432 18.03 -14.20 -25.95
N TYR A 433 17.80 -13.11 -26.69
CA TYR A 433 18.50 -12.89 -27.95
C TYR A 433 20.01 -12.86 -27.74
N LEU A 434 20.52 -12.08 -26.79
CA LEU A 434 21.95 -11.98 -26.51
C LEU A 434 22.55 -13.31 -26.06
N ARG A 435 21.86 -14.06 -25.21
CA ARG A 435 22.26 -15.40 -24.76
C ARG A 435 22.40 -16.36 -25.94
N SER A 436 21.43 -16.36 -26.85
CA SER A 436 21.48 -17.20 -28.05
C SER A 436 22.70 -16.91 -28.94
N LYS A 437 23.17 -15.65 -28.97
CA LYS A 437 24.39 -15.25 -29.70
C LYS A 437 25.65 -15.71 -28.99
N HIS A 438 25.70 -15.57 -27.67
CA HIS A 438 26.80 -16.07 -26.87
C HIS A 438 26.94 -17.60 -27.01
N GLU A 439 25.84 -18.35 -26.95
CA GLU A 439 25.82 -19.81 -27.16
C GLU A 439 26.25 -20.23 -28.56
N ALA A 440 26.00 -19.40 -29.57
CA ALA A 440 26.51 -19.59 -30.92
C ALA A 440 28.02 -19.27 -31.06
N GLY A 441 28.72 -18.94 -29.97
CA GLY A 441 30.15 -18.64 -29.95
C GLY A 441 30.50 -17.22 -30.40
N ILE A 442 29.54 -16.30 -30.43
CA ILE A 442 29.75 -14.90 -30.81
C ILE A 442 30.02 -14.10 -29.52
N SER A 443 31.30 -13.93 -29.18
CA SER A 443 31.73 -13.24 -27.95
C SER A 443 31.78 -11.72 -28.07
N GLU A 444 31.78 -11.18 -29.29
CA GLU A 444 31.82 -9.75 -29.57
C GLU A 444 30.91 -9.48 -30.77
N LEU A 445 29.98 -8.53 -30.64
CA LEU A 445 29.11 -8.11 -31.75
C LEU A 445 29.98 -7.42 -32.81
N LEU A 446 30.54 -8.21 -33.74
CA LEU A 446 31.15 -7.71 -34.98
C LEU A 446 30.13 -6.84 -35.73
N HIS A 447 30.58 -5.93 -36.59
CA HIS A 447 29.72 -4.94 -37.26
C HIS A 447 28.43 -5.52 -37.89
N THR A 448 28.48 -6.72 -38.47
CA THR A 448 27.30 -7.42 -39.03
C THR A 448 26.31 -7.89 -37.96
N GLU A 449 26.80 -8.32 -36.80
CA GLU A 449 25.96 -8.71 -35.67
C GLU A 449 25.37 -7.48 -34.98
N THR A 450 26.06 -6.34 -34.96
CA THR A 450 25.51 -5.06 -34.49
C THR A 450 24.29 -4.63 -35.32
N VAL A 451 24.35 -4.78 -36.65
CA VAL A 451 23.22 -4.46 -37.53
C VAL A 451 22.04 -5.39 -37.28
N ALA A 452 22.29 -6.70 -37.11
CA ALA A 452 21.25 -7.68 -36.82
C ALA A 452 20.61 -7.44 -35.44
N ALA A 453 21.41 -7.13 -34.43
CA ALA A 453 20.95 -6.79 -33.08
C ALA A 453 20.07 -5.54 -33.09
N LYS A 454 20.50 -4.46 -33.76
CA LYS A 454 19.70 -3.23 -33.88
C LYS A 454 18.38 -3.48 -34.62
N ALA A 455 18.39 -4.33 -35.66
CA ALA A 455 17.16 -4.71 -36.37
C ALA A 455 16.21 -5.53 -35.49
N PHE A 456 16.74 -6.46 -34.69
CA PHE A 456 15.96 -7.23 -33.71
C PHE A 456 15.35 -6.29 -32.66
N LEU A 457 16.16 -5.46 -32.01
CA LEU A 457 15.72 -4.46 -31.02
C LEU A 457 14.64 -3.54 -31.58
N THR A 458 14.83 -3.02 -32.79
CA THR A 458 13.81 -2.18 -33.45
C THR A 458 12.49 -2.94 -33.63
N SER A 459 12.54 -4.21 -34.05
CA SER A 459 11.34 -5.02 -34.17
C SER A 459 10.72 -5.34 -32.81
N LEU A 460 11.54 -5.54 -31.78
CA LEU A 460 11.10 -5.85 -30.42
C LEU A 460 10.36 -4.65 -29.83
N VAL A 461 11.00 -3.47 -29.79
CA VAL A 461 10.41 -2.20 -29.32
C VAL A 461 9.08 -1.88 -30.01
N ARG A 462 9.01 -2.06 -31.34
CA ARG A 462 7.76 -1.85 -32.08
C ARG A 462 6.66 -2.81 -31.65
N LYS A 463 6.98 -4.11 -31.51
CA LYS A 463 5.98 -5.14 -31.23
C LYS A 463 5.53 -5.14 -29.77
N SER A 464 6.47 -4.98 -28.83
CA SER A 464 6.19 -5.05 -27.40
C SER A 464 5.68 -3.73 -26.84
N LEU A 465 6.31 -2.60 -27.19
CA LEU A 465 6.00 -1.28 -26.60
C LEU A 465 5.13 -0.40 -27.51
N GLY A 466 4.94 -0.78 -28.77
CA GLY A 466 4.19 0.02 -29.74
C GLY A 466 4.89 1.33 -30.13
N ILE A 467 6.21 1.42 -29.92
CA ILE A 467 7.01 2.61 -30.21
C ILE A 467 7.58 2.52 -31.63
N GLU A 468 7.18 3.47 -32.48
CA GLU A 468 7.56 3.53 -33.89
C GLU A 468 8.75 4.47 -34.19
N ASP A 469 9.04 5.36 -33.24
CA ASP A 469 9.97 6.48 -33.40
C ASP A 469 11.12 6.42 -32.37
N ALA A 470 11.56 5.21 -32.02
CA ALA A 470 12.70 5.02 -31.15
C ALA A 470 13.97 5.66 -31.76
N SER A 471 14.63 6.49 -30.96
CA SER A 471 15.81 7.26 -31.36
C SER A 471 17.08 6.40 -31.37
N ASP A 472 18.11 6.85 -32.08
CA ASP A 472 19.41 6.18 -32.07
C ASP A 472 20.02 6.14 -30.67
N ASP A 473 19.86 7.19 -29.86
CA ASP A 473 20.35 7.24 -28.49
C ASP A 473 19.66 6.20 -27.58
N GLU A 474 18.35 5.99 -27.74
CA GLU A 474 17.60 4.95 -27.01
C GLU A 474 18.10 3.55 -27.41
N MET A 475 18.28 3.31 -28.71
CA MET A 475 18.79 2.03 -29.21
C MET A 475 20.23 1.76 -28.76
N ASP A 476 21.08 2.77 -28.81
CA ASP A 476 22.48 2.67 -28.37
C ASP A 476 22.55 2.46 -26.85
N GLY A 477 21.64 3.07 -26.09
CA GLY A 477 21.50 2.83 -24.65
C GLY A 477 21.23 1.36 -24.33
N LEU A 478 20.28 0.74 -25.04
CA LEU A 478 19.91 -0.68 -24.88
C LEU A 478 21.04 -1.64 -25.29
N MET A 479 21.76 -1.32 -26.37
CA MET A 479 22.89 -2.14 -26.84
C MET A 479 24.09 -2.06 -25.89
N ASN A 480 24.38 -0.87 -25.35
CA ASN A 480 25.55 -0.64 -24.50
C ASN A 480 25.34 -1.04 -23.04
N ASN A 481 24.09 -1.09 -22.57
CA ASN A 481 23.75 -1.36 -21.16
C ASN A 481 22.60 -2.38 -21.06
N PRO A 482 22.79 -3.63 -21.53
CA PRO A 482 21.73 -4.63 -21.52
C PRO A 482 21.23 -4.94 -20.10
N ASP A 483 22.08 -4.86 -19.07
CA ASP A 483 21.71 -5.15 -17.67
C ASP A 483 20.60 -4.23 -17.14
N ILE A 484 20.48 -3.00 -17.67
CA ILE A 484 19.45 -2.02 -17.28
C ILE A 484 18.36 -1.85 -18.34
N ALA A 485 18.25 -2.78 -19.28
CA ALA A 485 17.36 -2.64 -20.43
C ALA A 485 15.89 -2.41 -20.01
N ALA A 486 15.43 -3.04 -18.92
CA ALA A 486 14.08 -2.84 -18.40
C ALA A 486 13.80 -1.36 -18.08
N TYR A 487 14.70 -0.69 -17.35
CA TYR A 487 14.57 0.74 -17.04
C TYR A 487 14.61 1.63 -18.29
N VAL A 488 15.43 1.26 -19.28
CA VAL A 488 15.50 2.01 -20.54
C VAL A 488 14.19 1.86 -21.32
N PHE A 489 13.65 0.64 -21.46
CA PHE A 489 12.35 0.40 -22.09
C PHE A 489 11.22 1.13 -21.38
N ALA A 490 11.20 1.12 -20.05
CA ALA A 490 10.21 1.82 -19.24
C ALA A 490 10.30 3.35 -19.41
N ASP A 491 11.52 3.93 -19.46
CA ASP A 491 11.71 5.37 -19.72
C ASP A 491 11.31 5.75 -21.16
N MET A 492 11.50 4.87 -22.15
CA MET A 492 11.01 5.11 -23.51
C MET A 492 9.49 5.32 -23.55
N ILE A 493 8.73 4.54 -22.76
CA ILE A 493 7.27 4.72 -22.58
C ILE A 493 7.01 6.01 -21.79
N SER A 494 7.62 6.15 -20.61
CA SER A 494 7.35 7.26 -19.69
C SER A 494 7.61 8.64 -20.31
N ARG A 495 8.70 8.78 -21.08
CA ARG A 495 9.00 10.02 -21.80
C ARG A 495 7.94 10.36 -22.83
N ARG A 496 7.52 9.39 -23.65
CA ARG A 496 6.47 9.59 -24.66
C ARG A 496 5.11 9.87 -24.03
N ALA A 497 4.79 9.17 -22.94
CA ALA A 497 3.57 9.36 -22.16
C ALA A 497 3.54 10.66 -21.36
N GLN A 498 4.71 11.30 -21.15
CA GLN A 498 4.90 12.41 -20.21
C GLN A 498 4.43 12.05 -18.79
N THR A 499 4.70 10.81 -18.37
CA THR A 499 4.62 10.39 -16.97
C THR A 499 5.99 10.49 -16.32
N GLY A 500 6.01 10.88 -15.04
CA GLY A 500 7.22 11.18 -14.29
C GLY A 500 7.38 10.26 -13.09
N TRP A 501 8.64 10.04 -12.73
CA TRP A 501 9.04 9.25 -11.58
C TRP A 501 10.17 9.99 -10.88
N SER A 502 10.14 10.03 -9.55
CA SER A 502 11.14 10.76 -8.76
C SER A 502 12.24 9.86 -8.21
N THR A 503 12.00 8.56 -8.17
CA THR A 503 12.90 7.55 -7.60
C THR A 503 12.62 6.19 -8.24
N HIS A 504 13.53 5.24 -8.08
CA HIS A 504 13.29 3.80 -8.30
C HIS A 504 12.98 3.09 -6.98
N GLY A 505 12.78 3.81 -5.88
CA GLY A 505 12.39 3.27 -4.57
C GLY A 505 10.99 3.75 -4.17
N HIS A 506 10.66 3.62 -2.90
CA HIS A 506 9.38 4.10 -2.38
C HIS A 506 9.38 5.62 -2.15
N SER A 507 8.20 6.19 -1.92
CA SER A 507 8.03 7.56 -1.47
C SER A 507 7.22 7.64 -0.17
N GLY A 508 7.33 8.79 0.51
CA GLY A 508 6.60 9.06 1.76
C GLY A 508 5.18 9.58 1.54
N ALA A 509 4.53 9.27 0.41
CA ALA A 509 3.16 9.66 0.18
C ALA A 509 2.21 8.85 1.08
N ASP A 510 1.19 9.51 1.62
CA ASP A 510 0.06 8.82 2.26
C ASP A 510 -0.66 7.96 1.21
N VAL A 511 -1.18 6.82 1.63
CA VAL A 511 -1.87 5.86 0.75
C VAL A 511 -3.32 5.66 1.15
N ASN A 512 -4.17 5.25 0.21
CA ASN A 512 -5.61 5.17 0.43
C ASN A 512 -6.03 3.99 1.32
N ILE A 513 -7.11 4.16 2.08
CA ILE A 513 -7.82 3.08 2.80
C ILE A 513 -9.21 2.88 2.18
N TYR A 514 -9.57 1.62 1.90
CA TYR A 514 -10.86 1.20 1.36
C TYR A 514 -11.55 0.17 2.24
N THR A 515 -12.87 0.04 2.10
CA THR A 515 -13.63 -0.99 2.83
C THR A 515 -14.91 -1.39 2.10
N SER A 516 -15.39 -2.63 2.33
CA SER A 516 -16.72 -3.06 1.89
C SER A 516 -17.87 -2.43 2.72
N ASP A 517 -17.64 -2.07 3.99
CA ASP A 517 -18.68 -1.48 4.86
C ASP A 517 -18.14 -0.31 5.69
N LYS A 518 -18.47 0.92 5.26
CA LYS A 518 -18.05 2.17 5.93
C LYS A 518 -18.59 2.33 7.35
N LYS A 519 -19.69 1.65 7.71
CA LYS A 519 -20.25 1.71 9.06
C LYS A 519 -19.46 0.80 10.00
N MET A 520 -19.07 -0.39 9.54
CA MET A 520 -18.23 -1.30 10.31
C MET A 520 -16.81 -0.76 10.46
N ALA A 521 -16.22 -0.27 9.36
CA ALA A 521 -14.87 0.32 9.36
C ALA A 521 -14.87 1.83 9.70
N LYS A 522 -15.86 2.31 10.46
CA LYS A 522 -15.98 3.74 10.82
C LYS A 522 -14.73 4.27 11.55
N ALA A 523 -14.03 3.41 12.28
CA ALA A 523 -12.80 3.75 12.98
C ALA A 523 -11.63 4.11 12.05
N LEU A 524 -11.70 3.72 10.77
CA LEU A 524 -10.69 3.98 9.74
C LEU A 524 -11.06 5.15 8.80
N VAL A 525 -12.11 5.90 9.12
CA VAL A 525 -12.50 7.09 8.35
C VAL A 525 -11.62 8.27 8.78
N GLY A 526 -10.79 8.76 7.84
CA GLY A 526 -9.90 9.89 8.09
C GLY A 526 -8.47 9.60 7.68
N ASN A 527 -7.51 10.21 8.37
CA ASN A 527 -6.08 9.95 8.17
C ASN A 527 -5.55 9.24 9.41
N HIS A 528 -4.97 8.06 9.20
CA HIS A 528 -4.55 7.14 10.24
C HIS A 528 -3.07 6.80 10.10
N GLU A 529 -2.42 6.43 11.20
CA GLU A 529 -1.14 5.72 11.12
C GLU A 529 -1.38 4.28 10.67
N ASN A 530 -0.45 3.68 9.92
CA ASN A 530 -0.60 2.29 9.47
C ASN A 530 -0.78 1.28 10.63
N THR A 531 -0.26 1.57 11.84
CA THR A 531 -0.50 0.75 13.04
C THR A 531 -1.96 0.75 13.48
N GLU A 532 -2.69 1.84 13.24
CA GLU A 532 -4.12 1.92 13.57
C GLU A 532 -4.97 1.01 12.65
N VAL A 533 -4.47 0.70 11.44
CA VAL A 533 -5.07 -0.33 10.58
C VAL A 533 -4.88 -1.70 11.22
N GLY A 534 -3.66 -2.03 11.68
CA GLY A 534 -3.40 -3.27 12.40
C GLY A 534 -4.23 -3.42 13.68
N ASP A 535 -4.37 -2.34 14.46
CA ASP A 535 -5.27 -2.29 15.62
C ASP A 535 -6.72 -2.59 15.24
N PHE A 536 -7.19 -2.01 14.14
CA PHE A 536 -8.54 -2.29 13.65
C PHE A 536 -8.73 -3.76 13.28
N LEU A 537 -7.77 -4.39 12.58
CA LEU A 537 -7.86 -5.80 12.18
C LEU A 537 -7.96 -6.72 13.41
N ARG A 538 -7.09 -6.54 14.41
CA ARG A 538 -7.11 -7.35 15.64
C ARG A 538 -8.38 -7.12 16.45
N THR A 539 -8.82 -5.87 16.60
CA THR A 539 -10.08 -5.56 17.31
C THR A 539 -11.29 -6.14 16.59
N TYR A 540 -11.35 -6.07 15.26
CA TYR A 540 -12.45 -6.66 14.47
C TYR A 540 -12.54 -8.17 14.70
N LEU A 541 -11.40 -8.88 14.75
CA LEU A 541 -11.38 -10.31 15.08
C LEU A 541 -11.55 -10.61 16.57
N SER A 542 -11.51 -9.60 17.44
CA SER A 542 -11.43 -9.74 18.91
C SER A 542 -10.18 -10.51 19.35
N ALA A 543 -9.08 -10.29 18.64
CA ALA A 543 -7.81 -10.96 18.79
C ALA A 543 -6.79 -10.16 19.61
N ASP A 544 -7.17 -9.01 20.19
CA ASP A 544 -6.25 -8.10 20.89
C ASP A 544 -5.45 -8.82 21.98
N ASP A 545 -6.14 -9.51 22.90
CA ASP A 545 -5.49 -10.26 24.00
C ASP A 545 -4.64 -11.44 23.47
N GLU A 546 -5.07 -12.05 22.37
CA GLU A 546 -4.37 -13.20 21.78
C GLU A 546 -3.09 -12.79 21.05
N VAL A 547 -3.07 -11.63 20.39
CA VAL A 547 -1.86 -11.04 19.79
C VAL A 547 -0.79 -10.80 20.85
N GLU A 548 -1.18 -10.28 22.02
CA GLU A 548 -0.24 -10.07 23.13
C GLU A 548 0.27 -11.42 23.67
N ALA A 549 -0.61 -12.42 23.83
CA ALA A 549 -0.23 -13.76 24.29
C ALA A 549 0.73 -14.47 23.31
N VAL A 550 0.48 -14.36 22.00
CA VAL A 550 1.39 -14.86 20.96
C VAL A 550 2.74 -14.16 21.03
N THR A 551 2.74 -12.84 21.18
CA THR A 551 3.97 -12.04 21.31
C THR A 551 4.80 -12.49 22.50
N GLU A 552 4.17 -12.74 23.66
CA GLU A 552 4.85 -13.25 24.85
C GLU A 552 5.45 -14.65 24.59
N GLU A 553 4.68 -15.58 24.00
CA GLU A 553 5.14 -16.94 23.69
C GLU A 553 6.36 -16.94 22.74
N LEU A 554 6.33 -16.10 21.70
CA LEU A 554 7.46 -15.94 20.77
C LEU A 554 8.72 -15.39 21.46
N ARG A 555 8.55 -14.44 22.39
CA ARG A 555 9.66 -13.85 23.15
C ARG A 555 10.23 -14.81 24.19
N GLU A 556 9.38 -15.63 24.81
CA GLU A 556 9.81 -16.72 25.68
C GLU A 556 10.60 -17.77 24.89
N HIS A 557 10.12 -18.14 23.70
CA HIS A 557 10.83 -19.04 22.79
C HIS A 557 12.20 -18.46 22.42
N MET A 558 12.25 -17.19 21.96
CA MET A 558 13.50 -16.46 21.68
C MET A 558 14.50 -16.50 22.84
N SER A 559 14.01 -16.28 24.06
CA SER A 559 14.83 -16.26 25.28
C SER A 559 15.32 -17.65 25.70
N SER A 560 14.67 -18.71 25.22
CA SER A 560 15.02 -20.11 25.53
C SER A 560 16.08 -20.70 24.60
N LEU A 561 16.26 -20.13 23.40
CA LEU A 561 17.17 -20.64 22.39
C LEU A 561 18.63 -20.23 22.65
N PRO A 562 19.61 -21.14 22.47
CA PRO A 562 21.02 -20.76 22.32
C PRO A 562 21.23 -19.87 21.08
N THR A 563 22.26 -19.02 21.10
CA THR A 563 22.57 -18.06 20.03
C THR A 563 22.54 -18.68 18.62
N GLU A 564 23.15 -19.85 18.43
CA GLU A 564 23.21 -20.51 17.10
C GLU A 564 21.82 -20.89 16.57
N GLN A 565 20.93 -21.37 17.44
CA GLN A 565 19.54 -21.70 17.06
C GLN A 565 18.70 -20.44 16.84
N LEU A 566 18.95 -19.41 17.63
CA LEU A 566 18.30 -18.11 17.46
C LEU A 566 18.67 -17.46 16.12
N GLU A 567 19.94 -17.53 15.72
CA GLU A 567 20.40 -17.03 14.43
C GLU A 567 19.88 -17.87 13.26
N ALA A 568 19.73 -19.19 13.43
CA ALA A 568 19.10 -20.04 12.43
C ALA A 568 17.60 -19.74 12.25
N TRP A 569 16.90 -19.33 13.31
CA TRP A 569 15.48 -18.97 13.24
C TRP A 569 15.25 -17.56 12.72
N MET A 570 15.88 -16.54 13.33
CA MET A 570 15.58 -15.12 13.09
C MET A 570 16.68 -14.39 12.31
N GLY A 571 17.79 -15.04 11.99
CA GLY A 571 18.98 -14.40 11.44
C GLY A 571 19.84 -13.70 12.49
N SER A 572 21.04 -13.27 12.09
CA SER A 572 21.90 -12.42 12.92
C SER A 572 21.27 -11.06 13.20
N VAL A 573 21.61 -10.45 14.34
CA VAL A 573 21.27 -9.05 14.58
C VAL A 573 22.02 -8.20 13.55
N PRO A 574 21.31 -7.37 12.78
CA PRO A 574 21.95 -6.44 11.85
C PRO A 574 22.92 -5.51 12.60
N ASP A 575 24.15 -5.38 12.13
CA ASP A 575 25.09 -4.38 12.66
C ASP A 575 24.55 -2.95 12.45
N GLU A 576 24.95 -1.98 13.27
CA GLU A 576 24.61 -0.56 13.06
C GLU A 576 25.10 -0.04 11.68
N THR A 577 26.09 -0.72 11.09
CA THR A 577 26.59 -0.44 9.74
C THR A 577 25.96 -1.29 8.65
N GLU A 578 25.28 -2.40 9.00
CA GLU A 578 24.47 -3.21 8.09
C GLU A 578 23.18 -2.46 7.78
N ARG A 579 23.32 -1.62 6.76
CA ARG A 579 22.24 -0.90 6.11
C ARG A 579 21.24 -1.89 5.51
N LEU A 580 20.18 -2.20 6.25
CA LEU A 580 19.09 -3.05 5.76
C LEU A 580 18.32 -2.38 4.61
N ASP A 581 18.38 -1.06 4.50
CA ASP A 581 17.72 -0.26 3.45
C ASP A 581 18.56 0.93 2.91
N GLY A 582 19.75 1.16 3.46
CA GLY A 582 20.60 2.30 3.11
C GLY A 582 20.30 3.62 3.84
N GLN A 583 19.44 3.66 4.87
CA GLN A 583 18.84 4.90 5.37
C GLN A 583 18.98 5.10 6.91
N ASP A 584 19.82 6.05 7.34
CA ASP A 584 19.65 6.75 8.65
C ASP A 584 19.22 8.19 8.34
N HIS A 585 17.94 8.36 7.98
CA HIS A 585 17.44 9.64 7.49
C HIS A 585 16.86 10.52 8.59
N LEU A 586 16.69 10.00 9.81
CA LEU A 586 16.02 10.76 10.85
C LEU A 586 16.92 11.82 11.47
N ASN A 587 18.25 11.64 11.44
CA ASN A 587 19.14 12.45 12.27
C ASN A 587 20.06 13.41 11.51
N ARG A 588 20.52 13.13 10.27
CA ARG A 588 21.47 14.03 9.57
C ARG A 588 21.34 14.01 8.04
N TYR A 589 21.33 15.19 7.45
CA TYR A 589 21.56 15.36 6.01
C TYR A 589 23.02 15.10 5.66
N HIS A 590 23.32 14.05 4.91
CA HIS A 590 24.70 13.63 4.61
C HIS A 590 25.33 14.31 3.37
N GLY A 591 24.65 15.31 2.79
CA GLY A 591 25.15 16.01 1.60
C GLY A 591 25.03 15.18 0.32
N ASP A 592 24.10 14.22 0.28
CA ASP A 592 23.92 13.29 -0.84
C ASP A 592 23.65 13.98 -2.19
N HIS A 593 23.09 15.20 -2.19
CA HIS A 593 22.98 16.04 -3.40
C HIS A 593 24.33 16.32 -4.11
N ARG A 594 25.46 16.14 -3.41
CA ARG A 594 26.82 16.33 -3.95
C ARG A 594 27.44 15.03 -4.42
N LYS A 595 26.88 13.88 -4.06
CA LYS A 595 27.34 12.58 -4.56
C LYS A 595 27.02 12.54 -6.06
N ARG A 596 28.06 12.59 -6.88
CA ARG A 596 27.95 12.25 -8.30
C ARG A 596 28.11 10.74 -8.38
N TYR A 597 27.04 10.01 -8.65
CA TYR A 597 27.13 8.56 -8.86
C TYR A 597 28.06 8.30 -10.07
N ALA A 598 29.20 7.67 -9.82
CA ALA A 598 29.99 7.02 -10.84
C ALA A 598 29.52 5.57 -10.89
N HIS A 599 28.62 5.28 -11.83
CA HIS A 599 27.96 3.98 -12.04
C HIS A 599 27.16 3.41 -10.86
N CYS A 600 25.95 2.95 -11.17
CA CYS A 600 25.06 2.29 -10.24
C CYS A 600 25.43 0.80 -10.21
N ASP A 601 26.20 0.37 -9.21
CA ASP A 601 26.49 -1.06 -8.99
C ASP A 601 25.24 -1.85 -8.55
N ALA A 602 24.19 -1.16 -8.08
CA ALA A 602 22.91 -1.73 -7.67
C ALA A 602 21.96 -2.07 -8.84
N CYS A 603 22.36 -1.79 -10.08
CA CYS A 603 21.67 -2.25 -11.28
C CYS A 603 22.06 -3.69 -11.69
N ARG A 604 22.77 -4.41 -10.81
CA ARG A 604 23.08 -5.83 -10.95
C ARG A 604 22.37 -6.61 -9.84
N LEU A 605 21.05 -6.69 -9.92
CA LEU A 605 20.26 -7.72 -9.27
C LEU A 605 19.30 -8.28 -10.32
#